data_AF-A0A6C0KXZ8-F1
#
_entry.id   AF-A0A6C0KXZ8-F1
#
_cell.length_a   1.000
_cell.length_b   1.000
_cell.length_c   1.000
_cell.angle_alpha   90.00
_cell.angle_beta   90.00
_cell.angle_gamma   90.00
#
_symmetry.space_group_name_H-M   'P 1'
#
loop_
_entity.id
_entity.type
_entity.pdbx_description
1 polymer ?
#
loop_
_entity_poly.entity_id
_entity_poly.type
_entity_poly.pdbx_seq_one_letter_code
_entity_poly.pdbx_strand_id
1 'polypeptide(L)'
;MRLSDLKPLKCILHTIIPEEPPKYVIKDNYEIEFLETCLELISDYIDENPTAISEPEFEEDMFDDIKELFTIHFYGDPFFNDNAEEEIDEIIDIAFSMFYEQIMPRRFQNGTSYEIIRSEKQIKNLEEKIKALSELEQPEQRTPEWYEYRHNLITASNAYKAFENQTVQNQLIYEKCQPLFVPQSDSSEFTLVNTNTTLHWGQKYEPLSVMIYEDKYKTKVGDFGCIKHKQFSFLGASPDGINIDKNSQRYGRMLEIKNIVNREINGNPKKEYWVQMQLQMETCDLDECDFLETKFVEYVDRDAFNQDSDEEDVCISKNGEIKGIIIQFITKEGKPYYEYKSLDLINKNEIEEWEEKTLQYYQSEEYNYTYVKFIYWKLEEISCALVLRNKKWFQDNIGQIQNIWSIIEKERNIDHSHRAPNKRVKKQTEIEPNHIFKPILNVIKIRTESFDETNAIMK
;
A
#
# COMPACT_ATOMS: atom_id res chain seq x y z
N MET A 1 65.74 -55.58 -0.33
CA MET A 1 65.54 -54.44 -1.23
C MET A 1 65.70 -53.19 -0.39
N ARG A 2 66.77 -52.43 -0.59
CA ARG A 2 67.02 -51.19 0.16
C ARG A 2 66.09 -50.11 -0.40
N LEU A 3 65.72 -49.12 0.40
CA LEU A 3 64.88 -47.99 -0.06
C LEU A 3 65.48 -47.28 -1.29
N SER A 4 66.81 -47.33 -1.42
CA SER A 4 67.60 -46.84 -2.55
C SER A 4 67.37 -47.59 -3.87
N ASP A 5 66.75 -48.76 -3.84
CA ASP A 5 66.53 -49.63 -5.01
C ASP A 5 65.13 -49.40 -5.62
N LEU A 6 64.31 -48.54 -5.02
CA LEU A 6 62.99 -48.17 -5.53
C LEU A 6 63.11 -47.00 -6.51
N LYS A 7 62.43 -47.10 -7.65
CA LYS A 7 62.37 -46.01 -8.63
C LYS A 7 61.68 -44.79 -7.99
N PRO A 8 62.10 -43.55 -8.33
CA PRO A 8 61.42 -42.34 -7.87
C PRO A 8 59.93 -42.39 -8.21
N LEU A 9 59.07 -42.11 -7.24
CA LEU A 9 57.63 -41.98 -7.49
C LEU A 9 57.41 -40.82 -8.46
N LYS A 10 56.76 -41.11 -9.59
CA LYS A 10 56.37 -40.09 -10.55
C LYS A 10 55.15 -39.38 -10.00
N CYS A 11 55.24 -38.08 -9.76
CA CYS A 11 54.08 -37.28 -9.35
C CYS A 11 53.11 -37.20 -10.53
N ILE A 12 52.02 -37.96 -10.47
CA ILE A 12 51.00 -38.05 -11.53
C ILE A 12 49.78 -37.17 -11.24
N LEU A 13 49.79 -36.34 -10.20
CA LEU A 13 48.64 -35.49 -9.84
C LEU A 13 48.20 -34.59 -11.00
N HIS A 14 49.15 -34.05 -11.78
CA HIS A 14 48.88 -33.25 -12.98
C HIS A 14 48.34 -34.05 -14.18
N THR A 15 48.38 -35.39 -14.11
CA THR A 15 47.80 -36.29 -15.13
C THR A 15 46.46 -36.87 -14.71
N ILE A 16 46.02 -36.61 -13.47
CA ILE A 16 44.68 -36.95 -13.00
C ILE A 16 43.78 -35.78 -13.42
N ILE A 17 43.11 -35.96 -14.56
CA ILE A 17 42.03 -35.08 -15.01
C ILE A 17 40.73 -35.80 -14.61
N PRO A 18 39.90 -35.25 -13.72
CA PRO A 18 38.59 -35.84 -13.44
C PRO A 18 37.80 -35.91 -14.76
N GLU A 19 37.25 -37.08 -15.09
CA GLU A 19 36.58 -37.32 -16.38
C GLU A 19 35.37 -36.38 -16.57
N GLU A 20 34.76 -35.93 -15.48
CA GLU A 20 33.81 -34.82 -15.42
C GLU A 20 33.97 -34.11 -14.05
N PRO A 21 33.69 -32.79 -13.92
CA PRO A 21 33.58 -32.18 -12.60
C PRO A 21 32.56 -32.98 -11.78
N PRO A 22 32.82 -33.29 -10.49
CA PRO A 22 31.83 -33.97 -9.67
C PRO A 22 30.58 -33.09 -9.62
N LYS A 23 29.53 -33.49 -10.33
CA LYS A 23 28.20 -32.97 -10.11
C LYS A 23 27.75 -33.52 -8.77
N TYR A 24 27.68 -32.66 -7.77
CA TYR A 24 26.74 -32.94 -6.70
C TYR A 24 25.38 -32.91 -7.38
N VAL A 25 24.73 -34.05 -7.37
CA VAL A 25 23.33 -34.19 -7.68
C VAL A 25 22.78 -34.67 -6.36
N ILE A 26 21.91 -33.90 -5.73
CA ILE A 26 21.04 -34.45 -4.69
C ILE A 26 20.37 -35.63 -5.37
N LYS A 27 20.80 -36.86 -5.04
CA LYS A 27 20.22 -38.05 -5.68
C LYS A 27 18.72 -37.99 -5.42
N ASP A 28 17.90 -38.35 -6.41
CA ASP A 28 16.43 -38.31 -6.38
C ASP A 28 15.82 -38.87 -5.07
N ASN A 29 16.54 -39.76 -4.38
CA ASN A 29 16.13 -40.37 -3.13
C ASN A 29 16.29 -39.48 -1.86
N TYR A 30 16.98 -38.34 -1.94
CA TYR A 30 17.16 -37.39 -0.82
C TYR A 30 16.41 -36.07 -1.03
N GLU A 31 15.99 -35.74 -2.26
CA GLU A 31 15.24 -34.52 -2.56
C GLU A 31 13.99 -34.37 -1.67
N ILE A 32 13.28 -35.46 -1.42
CA ILE A 32 12.09 -35.47 -0.54
C ILE A 32 12.47 -35.13 0.90
N GLU A 33 13.58 -35.66 1.43
CA GLU A 33 14.03 -35.37 2.80
C GLU A 33 14.45 -33.91 2.95
N PHE A 34 15.12 -33.33 1.94
CA PHE A 34 15.44 -31.91 1.90
C PHE A 34 14.18 -31.05 1.85
N LEU A 35 13.23 -31.41 0.98
CA LEU A 35 11.96 -30.71 0.85
C LEU A 35 11.16 -30.72 2.16
N GLU A 36 11.06 -31.88 2.82
CA GLU A 36 10.43 -32.02 4.14
C GLU A 36 11.13 -31.13 5.18
N THR A 37 12.47 -31.12 5.19
CA THR A 37 13.25 -30.25 6.07
C THR A 37 12.98 -28.77 5.79
N CYS A 38 12.95 -28.35 4.53
CA CYS A 38 12.60 -26.97 4.15
C CYS A 38 11.20 -26.59 4.63
N LEU A 39 10.21 -27.48 4.47
CA LEU A 39 8.84 -27.23 4.94
C LEU A 39 8.76 -27.07 6.47
N GLU A 40 9.50 -27.90 7.21
CA GLU A 40 9.62 -27.76 8.67
C GLU A 40 10.26 -26.42 9.06
N LEU A 41 11.38 -26.05 8.42
CA LEU A 41 12.06 -24.78 8.68
C LEU A 41 11.17 -23.56 8.36
N ILE A 42 10.42 -23.58 7.26
CA ILE A 42 9.45 -22.52 6.92
C ILE A 42 8.37 -22.41 8.00
N SER A 43 7.82 -23.55 8.45
CA SER A 43 6.79 -23.58 9.49
C SER A 43 7.32 -23.02 10.81
N ASP A 44 8.50 -23.46 11.23
CA ASP A 44 9.14 -23.00 12.46
C ASP A 44 9.44 -21.49 12.40
N TYR A 45 9.96 -21.00 11.27
CA TYR A 45 10.23 -19.59 11.06
C TYR A 45 8.98 -18.72 11.28
N ILE A 46 7.85 -19.15 10.72
CA ILE A 46 6.58 -18.41 10.81
C ILE A 46 6.00 -18.45 12.23
N ASP A 47 6.11 -19.58 12.91
CA ASP A 47 5.62 -19.73 14.28
C ASP A 47 6.46 -18.94 15.29
N GLU A 48 7.78 -18.85 15.06
CA GLU A 48 8.69 -18.04 15.88
C GLU A 48 8.59 -16.54 15.57
N ASN A 49 8.25 -16.17 14.34
CA ASN A 49 8.21 -14.78 13.86
C ASN A 49 6.83 -14.38 13.29
N PRO A 50 5.75 -14.43 14.10
CA PRO A 50 4.38 -14.27 13.60
C PRO A 50 4.08 -12.87 12.99
N THR A 51 4.89 -11.85 13.30
CA THR A 51 4.76 -10.51 12.72
C THR A 51 5.47 -10.34 11.38
N ALA A 52 6.46 -11.20 11.08
CA ALA A 52 7.43 -10.96 10.01
C ALA A 52 6.79 -10.87 8.62
N ILE A 53 5.74 -11.66 8.34
CA ILE A 53 5.02 -11.61 7.05
C ILE A 53 4.43 -10.24 6.70
N SER A 54 4.26 -9.35 7.67
CA SER A 54 3.82 -8.00 7.37
C SER A 54 4.88 -7.17 6.62
N GLU A 55 6.16 -7.53 6.73
CA GLU A 55 7.27 -6.85 6.06
C GLU A 55 7.32 -7.16 4.56
N PRO A 56 7.63 -6.16 3.69
CA PRO A 56 7.73 -6.37 2.24
C PRO A 56 8.80 -7.39 1.82
N GLU A 57 9.90 -7.47 2.57
CA GLU A 57 11.07 -8.31 2.31
C GLU A 57 10.98 -9.70 2.95
N PHE A 58 9.89 -10.01 3.66
CA PHE A 58 9.71 -11.25 4.45
C PHE A 58 10.06 -12.55 3.72
N GLU A 59 9.63 -12.69 2.47
CA GLU A 59 9.86 -13.93 1.71
C GLU A 59 11.35 -14.09 1.36
N GLU A 60 12.01 -12.98 1.02
CA GLU A 60 13.45 -12.95 0.72
C GLU A 60 14.27 -13.20 1.99
N ASP A 61 13.93 -12.53 3.10
CA ASP A 61 14.59 -12.71 4.39
C ASP A 61 14.49 -14.18 4.86
N MET A 62 13.29 -14.77 4.79
CA MET A 62 13.07 -16.17 5.19
C MET A 62 13.81 -17.15 4.26
N PHE A 63 13.86 -16.88 2.96
CA PHE A 63 14.58 -17.70 1.99
C PHE A 63 16.09 -17.69 2.30
N ASP A 64 16.67 -16.51 2.50
CA ASP A 64 18.08 -16.33 2.81
C ASP A 64 18.46 -16.99 4.14
N ASP A 65 17.62 -16.86 5.18
CA ASP A 65 17.83 -17.50 6.47
C ASP A 65 17.85 -19.03 6.35
N ILE A 66 16.91 -19.62 5.59
CA ILE A 66 16.86 -21.07 5.36
C ILE A 66 18.07 -21.53 4.53
N LYS A 67 18.42 -20.77 3.50
CA LYS A 67 19.59 -21.05 2.65
C LYS A 67 20.88 -21.03 3.47
N GLU A 68 21.06 -20.05 4.35
CA GLU A 68 22.22 -19.94 5.24
C GLU A 68 22.34 -21.19 6.14
N LEU A 69 21.23 -21.71 6.67
CA LEU A 69 21.24 -22.95 7.47
C LEU A 69 21.80 -24.15 6.67
N PHE A 70 21.41 -24.29 5.40
CA PHE A 70 21.95 -25.33 4.53
C PHE A 70 23.43 -25.09 4.18
N THR A 71 23.82 -23.85 3.86
CA THR A 71 25.22 -23.51 3.60
C THR A 71 26.11 -23.83 4.80
N ILE A 72 25.64 -23.56 6.03
CA ILE A 72 26.34 -23.94 7.26
C ILE A 72 26.41 -25.45 7.41
N HIS A 73 25.31 -26.17 7.14
CA HIS A 73 25.26 -27.63 7.25
C HIS A 73 26.29 -28.32 6.34
N PHE A 74 26.46 -27.82 5.12
CA PHE A 74 27.41 -28.35 4.13
C PHE A 74 28.79 -27.67 4.17
N TYR A 75 29.05 -26.82 5.17
CA TYR A 75 30.31 -26.09 5.25
C TYR A 75 31.52 -27.04 5.30
N GLY A 76 32.40 -26.91 4.31
CA GLY A 76 33.60 -27.74 4.18
C GLY A 76 33.40 -29.08 3.49
N ASP A 77 32.20 -29.37 2.97
CA ASP A 77 31.96 -30.48 2.06
C ASP A 77 32.58 -30.15 0.69
N PRO A 78 33.59 -30.91 0.20
CA PRO A 78 34.22 -30.65 -1.09
C PRO A 78 33.31 -30.88 -2.30
N PHE A 79 32.13 -31.47 -2.10
CA PHE A 79 31.13 -31.66 -3.15
C PHE A 79 30.06 -30.57 -3.16
N PHE A 80 29.92 -29.76 -2.10
CA PHE A 80 29.02 -28.60 -2.11
C PHE A 80 29.66 -27.47 -2.94
N ASN A 81 29.17 -27.31 -4.16
CA ASN A 81 29.64 -26.33 -5.13
C ASN A 81 28.46 -25.49 -5.66
N ASP A 82 28.74 -24.51 -6.51
CA ASP A 82 27.72 -23.59 -7.05
C ASP A 82 26.49 -24.31 -7.63
N ASN A 83 26.66 -25.47 -8.29
CA ASN A 83 25.51 -26.24 -8.80
C ASN A 83 24.67 -26.85 -7.67
N ALA A 84 25.30 -27.28 -6.57
CA ALA A 84 24.59 -27.80 -5.40
C ALA A 84 23.79 -26.69 -4.70
N GLU A 85 24.33 -25.47 -4.69
CA GLU A 85 23.64 -24.30 -4.15
C GLU A 85 22.41 -23.96 -4.99
N GLU A 86 22.53 -23.98 -6.33
CA GLU A 86 21.39 -23.81 -7.25
C GLU A 86 20.31 -24.90 -7.03
N GLU A 87 20.69 -26.18 -6.86
CA GLU A 87 19.74 -27.27 -6.56
C GLU A 87 19.00 -27.05 -5.23
N ILE A 88 19.68 -26.53 -4.19
CA ILE A 88 19.05 -26.20 -2.91
C ILE A 88 18.07 -25.04 -3.07
N ASP A 89 18.45 -23.99 -3.80
CA ASP A 89 17.57 -22.84 -4.07
C ASP A 89 16.27 -23.31 -4.73
N GLU A 90 16.35 -24.21 -5.72
CA GLU A 90 15.18 -24.81 -6.38
C GLU A 90 14.29 -25.61 -5.39
N ILE A 91 14.89 -26.39 -4.48
CA ILE A 91 14.13 -27.16 -3.48
C ILE A 91 13.44 -26.22 -2.48
N ILE A 92 14.12 -25.15 -2.05
CA ILE A 92 13.52 -24.14 -1.17
C ILE A 92 12.33 -23.48 -1.88
N ASP A 93 12.46 -23.07 -3.14
CA ASP A 93 11.36 -22.49 -3.92
C ASP A 93 10.14 -23.43 -4.05
N ILE A 94 10.38 -24.72 -4.25
CA ILE A 94 9.33 -25.75 -4.26
C ILE A 94 8.66 -25.82 -2.88
N ALA A 95 9.44 -25.82 -1.80
CA ALA A 95 8.94 -25.85 -0.43
C ALA A 95 8.05 -24.63 -0.12
N PHE A 96 8.49 -23.42 -0.48
CA PHE A 96 7.70 -22.20 -0.34
C PHE A 96 6.39 -22.28 -1.13
N SER A 97 6.44 -22.76 -2.36
CA SER A 97 5.24 -22.90 -3.20
C SER A 97 4.24 -23.87 -2.58
N MET A 98 4.69 -25.05 -2.11
CA MET A 98 3.84 -26.01 -1.41
C MET A 98 3.29 -25.46 -0.10
N PHE A 99 4.13 -24.79 0.68
CA PHE A 99 3.74 -24.19 1.95
C PHE A 99 2.64 -23.15 1.74
N TYR A 100 2.78 -22.26 0.77
CA TYR A 100 1.79 -21.23 0.53
C TYR A 100 0.46 -21.75 -0.05
N GLU A 101 0.50 -22.84 -0.81
CA GLU A 101 -0.71 -23.47 -1.32
C GLU A 101 -1.50 -24.21 -0.23
N GLN A 102 -0.81 -24.78 0.75
CA GLN A 102 -1.42 -25.70 1.72
C GLN A 102 -1.63 -25.11 3.11
N ILE A 103 -0.77 -24.18 3.55
CA ILE A 103 -0.72 -23.71 4.94
C ILE A 103 -1.28 -22.31 5.08
N MET A 104 -0.81 -21.35 4.27
CA MET A 104 -1.25 -19.95 4.33
C MET A 104 -0.94 -19.17 3.06
N PRO A 105 -1.67 -18.10 2.73
CA PRO A 105 -1.43 -17.39 1.48
C PRO A 105 -0.10 -16.61 1.50
N ARG A 106 0.49 -16.45 0.31
CA ARG A 106 1.52 -15.44 0.04
C ARG A 106 1.02 -14.05 0.43
N ARG A 107 1.96 -13.15 0.73
CA ARG A 107 1.67 -11.77 1.16
C ARG A 107 0.84 -11.01 0.12
N PHE A 108 1.13 -11.19 -1.15
CA PHE A 108 0.37 -10.66 -2.28
C PHE A 108 0.62 -11.53 -3.51
N GLN A 109 -0.20 -11.37 -4.53
CA GLN A 109 -0.02 -12.01 -5.83
C GLN A 109 -0.12 -10.96 -6.94
N ASN A 110 0.94 -10.86 -7.74
CA ASN A 110 0.95 -10.03 -8.94
C ASN A 110 0.06 -10.67 -10.00
N GLY A 111 -0.86 -9.89 -10.58
CA GLY A 111 -1.64 -10.33 -11.74
C GLY A 111 -3.07 -9.82 -11.77
N THR A 112 -3.48 -9.38 -12.96
CA THR A 112 -4.83 -8.92 -13.29
C THR A 112 -5.85 -10.06 -13.47
N SER A 113 -5.42 -11.33 -13.40
CA SER A 113 -6.17 -12.49 -13.89
C SER A 113 -6.44 -13.58 -12.85
N TYR A 114 -6.46 -13.26 -11.55
CA TYR A 114 -6.99 -14.22 -10.57
C TYR A 114 -8.51 -14.21 -10.66
N GLU A 115 -9.04 -14.86 -11.68
CA GLU A 115 -10.47 -15.12 -11.82
C GLU A 115 -10.82 -16.27 -10.87
N ILE A 116 -11.34 -15.96 -9.68
CA ILE A 116 -11.76 -17.00 -8.74
C ILE A 116 -13.15 -17.47 -9.17
N ILE A 117 -13.20 -18.69 -9.71
CA ILE A 117 -14.45 -19.35 -10.03
C ILE A 117 -15.12 -19.77 -8.73
N ARG A 118 -16.22 -19.08 -8.40
CA ARG A 118 -17.00 -19.36 -7.20
C ARG A 118 -18.18 -20.26 -7.53
N SER A 119 -18.41 -21.27 -6.69
CA SER A 119 -19.65 -22.04 -6.69
C SER A 119 -20.85 -21.18 -6.29
N GLU A 120 -22.05 -21.58 -6.69
CA GLU A 120 -23.30 -20.91 -6.29
C GLU A 120 -23.43 -20.75 -4.77
N LYS A 121 -22.97 -21.76 -4.01
CA LYS A 121 -22.96 -21.72 -2.54
C LYS A 121 -22.05 -20.61 -2.00
N GLN A 122 -20.87 -20.43 -2.60
CA GLN A 122 -19.94 -19.36 -2.21
C GLN A 122 -20.50 -17.98 -2.56
N ILE A 123 -21.09 -17.83 -3.74
CA ILE A 123 -21.75 -16.57 -4.15
C ILE A 123 -22.86 -16.21 -3.17
N LYS A 124 -23.71 -17.17 -2.78
CA LYS A 124 -24.78 -16.94 -1.80
C LYS A 124 -24.23 -16.54 -0.43
N ASN A 125 -23.15 -17.16 0.03
CA ASN A 125 -22.51 -16.81 1.30
C ASN A 125 -21.96 -15.36 1.26
N LEU A 126 -21.30 -14.98 0.18
CA LEU A 126 -20.83 -13.60 -0.02
C LEU A 126 -21.98 -12.60 -0.07
N GLU A 127 -23.10 -12.95 -0.72
CA GLU A 127 -24.30 -12.12 -0.73
C GLU A 127 -24.84 -11.87 0.69
N GLU A 128 -24.94 -12.92 1.50
CA GLU A 128 -25.38 -12.81 2.90
C GLU A 128 -24.42 -11.92 3.72
N LYS A 129 -23.10 -12.07 3.52
CA LYS A 129 -22.07 -11.26 4.16
C LYS A 129 -22.17 -9.78 3.76
N ILE A 130 -22.16 -9.47 2.47
CA ILE A 130 -22.21 -8.11 1.93
C ILE A 130 -23.50 -7.41 2.35
N LYS A 131 -24.64 -8.13 2.30
CA LYS A 131 -25.91 -7.61 2.79
C LYS A 131 -25.83 -7.25 4.27
N ALA A 132 -25.32 -8.16 5.10
CA ALA A 132 -25.15 -7.89 6.53
C ALA A 132 -24.24 -6.68 6.79
N LEU A 133 -23.20 -6.46 5.99
CA LEU A 133 -22.35 -5.26 6.08
C LEU A 133 -23.12 -3.99 5.73
N SER A 134 -23.91 -4.00 4.66
CA SER A 134 -24.71 -2.84 4.22
C SER A 134 -25.81 -2.44 5.20
N GLU A 135 -26.28 -3.37 6.03
CA GLU A 135 -27.32 -3.14 7.05
C GLU A 135 -26.76 -2.61 8.37
N LEU A 136 -25.43 -2.62 8.56
CA LEU A 136 -24.81 -2.02 9.74
C LEU A 136 -24.95 -0.50 9.73
N GLU A 137 -25.22 0.08 10.91
CA GLU A 137 -25.16 1.51 11.10
C GLU A 137 -23.74 2.01 10.83
N GLN A 138 -23.60 2.83 9.79
CA GLN A 138 -22.34 3.36 9.31
C GLN A 138 -22.46 4.88 9.32
N PRO A 139 -21.86 5.57 10.31
CA PRO A 139 -21.86 7.02 10.34
C PRO A 139 -21.29 7.58 9.03
N GLU A 140 -21.97 8.55 8.45
CA GLU A 140 -21.53 9.20 7.21
C GLU A 140 -20.13 9.79 7.41
N GLN A 141 -19.25 9.60 6.44
CA GLN A 141 -17.84 9.98 6.57
C GLN A 141 -17.72 11.49 6.89
N ARG A 142 -16.84 11.83 7.84
CA ARG A 142 -16.56 13.22 8.27
C ARG A 142 -17.72 13.92 9.00
N THR A 143 -18.71 13.18 9.49
CA THR A 143 -19.69 13.67 10.46
C THR A 143 -19.15 13.62 11.89
N PRO A 144 -19.69 14.42 12.84
CA PRO A 144 -19.36 14.30 14.26
C PRO A 144 -19.48 12.87 14.80
N GLU A 145 -20.54 12.16 14.41
CA GLU A 145 -20.82 10.77 14.78
C GLU A 145 -19.71 9.84 14.27
N TRP A 146 -19.20 10.08 13.06
CA TRP A 146 -18.07 9.32 12.51
C TRP A 146 -16.77 9.55 13.28
N TYR A 147 -16.49 10.79 13.69
CA TYR A 147 -15.32 11.09 14.52
C TYR A 147 -15.42 10.42 15.89
N GLU A 148 -16.58 10.49 16.54
CA GLU A 148 -16.83 9.84 17.82
C GLU A 148 -16.71 8.31 17.71
N TYR A 149 -17.30 7.73 16.68
CA TYR A 149 -17.24 6.30 16.40
C TYR A 149 -15.79 5.82 16.24
N ARG A 150 -14.98 6.52 15.42
CA ARG A 150 -13.57 6.18 15.19
C ARG A 150 -12.65 6.47 16.38
N HIS A 151 -13.03 7.38 17.28
CA HIS A 151 -12.23 7.72 18.45
C HIS A 151 -12.12 6.56 19.45
N ASN A 152 -13.15 5.72 19.49
CA ASN A 152 -13.22 4.54 20.34
C ASN A 152 -12.74 3.25 19.66
N LEU A 153 -11.96 3.37 18.57
CA LEU A 153 -11.44 2.24 17.81
C LEU A 153 -9.97 2.45 17.46
N ILE A 154 -9.18 1.38 17.41
CA ILE A 154 -7.98 1.29 16.59
C ILE A 154 -8.46 0.95 15.17
N THR A 155 -8.30 1.91 14.26
CA THR A 155 -8.71 1.72 12.87
C THR A 155 -7.64 0.96 12.09
N ALA A 156 -8.05 0.15 11.11
CA ALA A 156 -7.14 -0.64 10.27
C ALA A 156 -5.93 0.16 9.76
N SER A 157 -6.15 1.40 9.30
CA SER A 157 -5.11 2.32 8.81
C SER A 157 -4.04 2.72 9.86
N ASN A 158 -4.29 2.52 11.15
CA ASN A 158 -3.40 2.89 12.25
C ASN A 158 -2.91 1.67 13.04
N ALA A 159 -3.46 0.49 12.80
CA ALA A 159 -3.17 -0.69 13.61
C ALA A 159 -1.73 -1.19 13.41
N TYR A 160 -1.14 -0.97 12.24
CA TYR A 160 0.27 -1.30 11.98
C TYR A 160 1.22 -0.67 13.01
N LYS A 161 0.88 0.51 13.56
CA LYS A 161 1.64 1.20 14.62
C LYS A 161 1.79 0.35 15.89
N ALA A 162 0.89 -0.62 16.13
CA ALA A 162 1.02 -1.55 17.25
C ALA A 162 2.20 -2.51 17.09
N PHE A 163 2.60 -2.81 15.85
CA PHE A 163 3.70 -3.72 15.47
C PHE A 163 5.02 -3.00 15.20
N GLU A 164 5.03 -1.68 15.40
CA GLU A 164 6.22 -0.86 15.25
C GLU A 164 6.98 -0.72 16.58
N ASN A 165 8.11 -0.02 16.54
CA ASN A 165 8.88 0.27 17.75
C ASN A 165 8.09 1.09 18.79
N GLN A 166 8.64 1.13 20.02
CA GLN A 166 8.00 1.80 21.16
C GLN A 166 7.62 3.26 20.91
N THR A 167 8.36 4.00 20.07
CA THR A 167 8.06 5.41 19.77
C THR A 167 6.75 5.52 18.99
N VAL A 168 6.55 4.66 17.99
CA VAL A 168 5.35 4.65 17.16
C VAL A 168 4.15 4.12 17.94
N GLN A 169 4.36 3.11 18.79
CA GLN A 169 3.33 2.65 19.72
C GLN A 169 2.90 3.77 20.69
N ASN A 170 3.86 4.52 21.26
CA ASN A 170 3.56 5.66 22.13
C ASN A 170 2.77 6.74 21.38
N GLN A 171 3.09 6.99 20.11
CA GLN A 171 2.34 7.90 19.27
C GLN A 171 0.88 7.44 19.12
N LEU A 172 0.64 6.17 18.79
CA LEU A 172 -0.72 5.61 18.69
C LEU A 172 -1.49 5.77 20.01
N ILE A 173 -0.86 5.41 21.13
CA ILE A 173 -1.45 5.53 22.46
C ILE A 173 -1.79 6.99 22.75
N TYR A 174 -0.83 7.90 22.57
CA TYR A 174 -1.00 9.32 22.84
C TYR A 174 -2.12 9.94 21.98
N GLU A 175 -2.15 9.63 20.67
CA GLU A 175 -3.19 10.07 19.74
C GLU A 175 -4.60 9.61 20.21
N LYS A 176 -4.72 8.38 20.70
CA LYS A 176 -6.00 7.82 21.16
C LYS A 176 -6.38 8.22 22.59
N CYS A 177 -5.45 8.75 23.38
CA CYS A 177 -5.74 9.33 24.69
C CYS A 177 -6.09 10.83 24.63
N GLN A 178 -5.82 11.52 23.51
CA GLN A 178 -6.26 12.90 23.35
C GLN A 178 -7.78 13.01 23.41
N PRO A 179 -8.36 14.11 23.92
CA PRO A 179 -9.78 14.36 23.81
C PRO A 179 -10.27 14.30 22.36
N LEU A 180 -11.51 13.87 22.16
CA LEU A 180 -12.14 13.88 20.85
C LEU A 180 -12.09 15.29 20.24
N PHE A 181 -11.43 15.40 19.09
CA PHE A 181 -11.46 16.60 18.27
C PHE A 181 -12.47 16.38 17.14
N VAL A 182 -13.60 17.07 17.22
CA VAL A 182 -14.54 17.20 16.10
C VAL A 182 -14.28 18.54 15.43
N PRO A 183 -13.89 18.59 14.15
CA PRO A 183 -13.83 19.85 13.41
C PRO A 183 -15.21 20.53 13.51
N GLN A 184 -15.29 21.70 14.14
CA GLN A 184 -16.56 22.40 14.34
C GLN A 184 -17.22 22.70 12.99
N SER A 185 -18.49 22.28 12.84
CA SER A 185 -19.36 22.68 11.73
C SER A 185 -19.89 24.11 11.88
N ASP A 186 -19.79 24.68 13.08
CA ASP A 186 -20.58 25.85 13.51
C ASP A 186 -19.75 27.13 13.70
N SER A 187 -18.44 27.10 13.47
CA SER A 187 -17.69 28.35 13.36
C SER A 187 -17.81 28.88 11.94
N SER A 188 -18.30 30.12 11.83
CA SER A 188 -18.24 30.97 10.64
C SER A 188 -16.79 31.32 10.22
N GLU A 189 -15.84 30.43 10.48
CA GLU A 189 -14.46 30.51 10.05
C GLU A 189 -14.25 29.55 8.88
N PHE A 190 -14.07 30.12 7.69
CA PHE A 190 -13.64 29.39 6.50
C PHE A 190 -12.42 28.53 6.82
N THR A 191 -12.60 27.22 6.94
CA THR A 191 -11.48 26.29 7.09
C THR A 191 -10.91 26.03 5.71
N LEU A 192 -9.90 26.83 5.34
CA LEU A 192 -9.15 26.64 4.10
C LEU A 192 -8.47 25.26 4.10
N VAL A 193 -9.00 24.33 3.32
CA VAL A 193 -8.39 23.00 3.12
C VAL A 193 -7.17 23.15 2.23
N ASN A 194 -6.02 22.68 2.68
CA ASN A 194 -4.81 22.66 1.86
C ASN A 194 -4.91 21.54 0.81
N THR A 195 -5.23 21.93 -0.42
CA THR A 195 -5.40 21.01 -1.56
C THR A 195 -4.09 20.47 -2.12
N ASN A 196 -2.93 20.92 -1.61
CA ASN A 196 -1.61 20.50 -2.10
C ASN A 196 -0.99 19.39 -1.23
N THR A 197 -1.75 18.81 -0.30
CA THR A 197 -1.27 17.72 0.56
C THR A 197 -1.42 16.36 -0.13
N THR A 198 -0.55 15.40 0.23
CA THR A 198 -0.67 14.01 -0.24
C THR A 198 -1.98 13.36 0.19
N LEU A 199 -2.51 13.73 1.37
CA LEU A 199 -3.82 13.27 1.83
C LEU A 199 -4.94 13.76 0.90
N HIS A 200 -4.91 15.04 0.55
CA HIS A 200 -5.88 15.62 -0.37
C HIS A 200 -5.76 15.01 -1.78
N TRP A 201 -4.54 14.73 -2.23
CA TRP A 201 -4.29 13.99 -3.46
C TRP A 201 -4.98 12.63 -3.47
N GLY A 202 -4.82 11.87 -2.38
CA GLY A 202 -5.52 10.60 -2.15
C GLY A 202 -7.03 10.73 -2.34
N GLN A 203 -7.63 11.65 -1.60
CA GLN A 203 -9.08 11.89 -1.61
C GLN A 203 -9.60 12.38 -2.96
N LYS A 204 -8.83 13.21 -3.66
CA LYS A 204 -9.19 13.73 -4.98
C LYS A 204 -9.20 12.62 -6.03
N TYR A 205 -8.27 11.69 -6.00
CA TYR A 205 -8.13 10.71 -7.08
C TYR A 205 -8.81 9.37 -6.79
N GLU A 206 -9.22 9.11 -5.55
CA GLU A 206 -9.90 7.87 -5.16
C GLU A 206 -11.18 7.59 -5.96
N PRO A 207 -12.13 8.55 -6.15
CA PRO A 207 -13.31 8.30 -6.99
C PRO A 207 -12.96 7.95 -8.43
N LEU A 208 -11.92 8.59 -8.98
CA LEU A 208 -11.46 8.31 -10.34
C LEU A 208 -10.80 6.92 -10.45
N SER A 209 -10.02 6.51 -9.45
CA SER A 209 -9.45 5.17 -9.39
C SER A 209 -10.53 4.09 -9.31
N VAL A 210 -11.63 4.34 -8.59
CA VAL A 210 -12.81 3.45 -8.59
C VAL A 210 -13.41 3.38 -10.00
N MET A 211 -13.64 4.52 -10.68
CA MET A 211 -14.18 4.54 -12.04
C MET A 211 -13.30 3.73 -13.02
N ILE A 212 -11.98 3.90 -12.94
CA ILE A 212 -11.02 3.16 -13.78
C ILE A 212 -11.03 1.67 -13.44
N TYR A 213 -11.13 1.31 -12.17
CA TYR A 213 -11.22 -0.09 -11.73
C TYR A 213 -12.51 -0.76 -12.23
N GLU A 214 -13.65 -0.08 -12.09
CA GLU A 214 -14.96 -0.55 -12.57
C GLU A 214 -14.96 -0.75 -14.09
N ASP A 215 -14.40 0.20 -14.85
CA ASP A 215 -14.27 0.08 -16.30
C ASP A 215 -13.31 -1.06 -16.70
N LYS A 216 -12.14 -1.14 -16.08
CA LYS A 216 -11.10 -2.13 -16.39
C LYS A 216 -11.57 -3.56 -16.13
N TYR A 217 -12.29 -3.78 -15.02
CA TYR A 217 -12.73 -5.12 -14.61
C TYR A 217 -14.21 -5.40 -14.83
N LYS A 218 -14.92 -4.49 -15.52
CA LYS A 218 -16.34 -4.60 -15.87
C LYS A 218 -17.18 -5.03 -14.67
N THR A 219 -17.13 -4.22 -13.63
CA THR A 219 -17.74 -4.53 -12.34
C THR A 219 -18.32 -3.30 -11.66
N LYS A 220 -19.02 -3.51 -10.53
CA LYS A 220 -19.50 -2.44 -9.65
C LYS A 220 -18.91 -2.55 -8.25
N VAL A 221 -18.42 -1.44 -7.74
CA VAL A 221 -17.92 -1.25 -6.37
C VAL A 221 -18.99 -0.49 -5.57
N GLY A 222 -19.35 -1.02 -4.42
CA GLY A 222 -20.19 -0.38 -3.42
C GLY A 222 -19.36 0.31 -2.35
N ASP A 223 -19.88 1.42 -1.84
CA ASP A 223 -19.30 2.20 -0.73
C ASP A 223 -19.74 1.63 0.63
N PHE A 224 -18.81 1.57 1.58
CA PHE A 224 -19.01 1.10 2.94
C PHE A 224 -18.26 2.01 3.91
N GLY A 225 -18.95 2.48 4.95
CA GLY A 225 -18.39 3.33 5.98
C GLY A 225 -17.52 2.59 7.00
N CYS A 226 -17.51 3.06 8.24
CA CYS A 226 -16.69 2.45 9.29
C CYS A 226 -17.40 1.24 9.92
N ILE A 227 -16.88 0.04 9.65
CA ILE A 227 -17.37 -1.22 10.18
C ILE A 227 -16.57 -1.58 11.43
N LYS A 228 -17.27 -1.94 12.51
CA LYS A 228 -16.65 -2.39 13.76
C LYS A 228 -16.54 -3.91 13.78
N HIS A 229 -15.42 -4.41 14.30
CA HIS A 229 -15.20 -5.85 14.37
C HIS A 229 -16.17 -6.50 15.37
N LYS A 230 -16.79 -7.63 14.97
CA LYS A 230 -17.84 -8.31 15.75
C LYS A 230 -17.35 -8.82 17.12
N GLN A 231 -16.19 -9.46 17.16
CA GLN A 231 -15.59 -10.00 18.39
C GLN A 231 -14.73 -8.97 19.15
N PHE A 232 -13.81 -8.27 18.47
CA PHE A 232 -12.90 -7.31 19.08
C PHE A 232 -13.43 -5.88 18.92
N SER A 233 -14.30 -5.45 19.84
CA SER A 233 -15.00 -4.16 19.74
C SER A 233 -14.10 -2.91 19.72
N PHE A 234 -12.81 -3.05 19.96
CA PHE A 234 -11.84 -1.96 19.84
C PHE A 234 -11.25 -1.82 18.44
N LEU A 235 -11.60 -2.72 17.50
CA LEU A 235 -11.15 -2.66 16.12
C LEU A 235 -12.25 -2.16 15.19
N GLY A 236 -11.85 -1.38 14.21
CA GLY A 236 -12.72 -1.01 13.10
C GLY A 236 -11.96 -0.81 11.80
N ALA A 237 -12.67 -0.94 10.69
CA ALA A 237 -12.13 -0.82 9.35
C ALA A 237 -13.07 -0.01 8.47
N SER A 238 -12.51 0.70 7.51
CA SER A 238 -13.24 1.36 6.43
C SER A 238 -12.55 0.92 5.16
N PRO A 239 -13.12 -0.01 4.39
CA PRO A 239 -12.62 -0.31 3.06
C PRO A 239 -12.90 0.85 2.11
N ASP A 240 -12.07 1.03 1.08
CA ASP A 240 -12.34 2.03 0.05
C ASP A 240 -13.48 1.57 -0.89
N GLY A 241 -13.75 0.27 -0.94
CA GLY A 241 -14.96 -0.28 -1.53
C GLY A 241 -15.03 -1.81 -1.45
N ILE A 242 -16.19 -2.36 -1.80
CA ILE A 242 -16.37 -3.81 -1.98
C ILE A 242 -17.07 -4.04 -3.30
N ASN A 243 -16.61 -5.02 -4.07
CA ASN A 243 -17.26 -5.41 -5.30
C ASN A 243 -18.62 -6.07 -5.03
N ILE A 244 -19.69 -5.44 -5.53
CA ILE A 244 -21.08 -5.85 -5.31
C ILE A 244 -21.76 -6.43 -6.55
N ASP A 245 -21.06 -6.52 -7.68
CA ASP A 245 -21.62 -7.13 -8.90
C ASP A 245 -21.51 -8.65 -8.86
N LYS A 246 -22.64 -9.32 -8.69
CA LYS A 246 -22.74 -10.79 -8.62
C LYS A 246 -22.27 -11.50 -9.88
N ASN A 247 -22.30 -10.83 -11.02
CA ASN A 247 -21.85 -11.40 -12.29
C ASN A 247 -20.33 -11.23 -12.48
N SER A 248 -19.69 -10.40 -11.66
CA SER A 248 -18.25 -10.22 -11.67
C SER A 248 -17.56 -11.39 -10.99
N GLN A 249 -16.47 -11.86 -11.59
CA GLN A 249 -15.55 -12.81 -10.96
C GLN A 249 -14.82 -12.21 -9.75
N ARG A 250 -14.95 -10.90 -9.55
CA ARG A 250 -14.41 -10.16 -8.39
C ARG A 250 -15.49 -9.93 -7.32
N TYR A 251 -16.69 -10.49 -7.45
CA TYR A 251 -17.76 -10.34 -6.45
C TYR A 251 -17.28 -10.64 -5.03
N GLY A 252 -17.52 -9.71 -4.10
CA GLY A 252 -17.10 -9.81 -2.70
C GLY A 252 -15.63 -9.47 -2.43
N ARG A 253 -14.83 -9.12 -3.45
CA ARG A 253 -13.48 -8.58 -3.23
C ARG A 253 -13.55 -7.18 -2.67
N MET A 254 -12.77 -6.93 -1.63
CA MET A 254 -12.54 -5.59 -1.13
C MET A 254 -11.60 -4.83 -2.07
N LEU A 255 -11.65 -3.51 -2.04
CA LEU A 255 -10.75 -2.64 -2.79
C LEU A 255 -10.06 -1.70 -1.80
N GLU A 256 -8.73 -1.62 -1.90
CA GLU A 256 -7.89 -0.68 -1.17
C GLU A 256 -7.07 0.11 -2.18
N ILE A 257 -7.24 1.43 -2.20
CA ILE A 257 -6.71 2.34 -3.23
C ILE A 257 -5.58 3.17 -2.64
N LYS A 258 -4.47 3.25 -3.37
CA LYS A 258 -3.37 4.18 -3.09
C LYS A 258 -3.02 5.00 -4.32
N ASN A 259 -3.38 6.28 -4.26
CA ASN A 259 -2.99 7.28 -5.23
C ASN A 259 -1.57 7.77 -4.94
N ILE A 260 -0.61 7.26 -5.69
CA ILE A 260 0.81 7.50 -5.49
C ILE A 260 1.23 8.83 -6.14
N VAL A 261 2.00 9.62 -5.40
CA VAL A 261 2.58 10.89 -5.88
C VAL A 261 4.05 10.73 -6.27
N ASN A 262 4.88 10.20 -5.36
CA ASN A 262 6.34 10.24 -5.50
C ASN A 262 7.04 8.87 -5.46
N ARG A 263 6.37 7.81 -4.98
CA ARG A 263 7.02 6.49 -4.90
C ARG A 263 6.85 5.72 -6.20
N GLU A 264 7.74 4.76 -6.43
CA GLU A 264 7.58 3.79 -7.51
C GLU A 264 6.52 2.75 -7.11
N ILE A 265 5.75 2.30 -8.10
CA ILE A 265 4.77 1.24 -7.94
C ILE A 265 5.44 -0.07 -8.35
N ASN A 266 5.49 -1.04 -7.45
CA ASN A 266 6.04 -2.38 -7.72
C ASN A 266 5.04 -3.50 -7.42
N GLY A 267 3.81 -3.16 -7.04
CA GLY A 267 2.76 -4.11 -6.68
C GLY A 267 2.91 -4.75 -5.29
N ASN A 268 4.09 -4.63 -4.64
CA ASN A 268 4.33 -5.13 -3.29
C ASN A 268 3.79 -4.11 -2.26
N PRO A 269 2.73 -4.44 -1.48
CA PRO A 269 2.18 -3.51 -0.51
C PRO A 269 3.23 -3.13 0.55
N LYS A 270 3.18 -1.91 1.09
CA LYS A 270 3.95 -1.60 2.31
C LYS A 270 3.36 -2.33 3.51
N LYS A 271 4.14 -2.55 4.57
CA LYS A 271 3.66 -3.13 5.83
C LYS A 271 2.38 -2.48 6.34
N GLU A 272 2.35 -1.14 6.37
CA GLU A 272 1.19 -0.37 6.82
C GLU A 272 -0.08 -0.65 6.00
N TYR A 273 0.04 -0.81 4.68
CA TYR A 273 -1.10 -1.12 3.80
C TYR A 273 -1.49 -2.60 3.87
N TRP A 274 -0.51 -3.49 3.99
CA TRP A 274 -0.79 -4.93 4.14
C TRP A 274 -1.55 -5.22 5.43
N VAL A 275 -1.07 -4.69 6.57
CA VAL A 275 -1.75 -4.81 7.86
C VAL A 275 -3.15 -4.18 7.81
N GLN A 276 -3.30 -3.03 7.14
CA GLN A 276 -4.60 -2.41 6.95
C GLN A 276 -5.58 -3.35 6.22
N MET A 277 -5.15 -3.95 5.10
CA MET A 277 -5.97 -4.88 4.31
C MET A 277 -6.32 -6.16 5.10
N GLN A 278 -5.37 -6.72 5.85
CA GLN A 278 -5.64 -7.90 6.70
C GLN A 278 -6.73 -7.60 7.74
N LEU A 279 -6.67 -6.44 8.40
CA LEU A 279 -7.69 -6.05 9.37
C LEU A 279 -9.03 -5.66 8.75
N GLN A 280 -9.01 -5.08 7.55
CA GLN A 280 -10.21 -4.81 6.76
C GLN A 280 -10.94 -6.12 6.42
N MET A 281 -10.22 -7.11 5.88
CA MET A 281 -10.74 -8.43 5.55
C MET A 281 -11.23 -9.19 6.79
N GLU A 282 -10.49 -9.12 7.90
CA GLU A 282 -10.90 -9.71 9.17
C GLU A 282 -12.19 -9.08 9.71
N THR A 283 -12.26 -7.75 9.74
CA THR A 283 -13.39 -6.98 10.26
C THR A 283 -14.65 -7.17 9.42
N CYS A 284 -14.51 -7.19 8.10
CA CYS A 284 -15.63 -7.36 7.16
C CYS A 284 -16.01 -8.83 6.95
N ASP A 285 -15.23 -9.76 7.49
CA ASP A 285 -15.34 -11.19 7.24
C ASP A 285 -15.32 -11.56 5.74
N LEU A 286 -14.39 -10.95 4.99
CA LEU A 286 -14.13 -11.25 3.58
C LEU A 286 -12.72 -11.83 3.44
N ASP A 287 -12.46 -12.57 2.36
CA ASP A 287 -11.21 -13.34 2.22
C ASP A 287 -10.21 -12.72 1.22
N GLU A 288 -10.63 -11.68 0.48
CA GLU A 288 -9.89 -11.16 -0.67
C GLU A 288 -9.97 -9.63 -0.75
N CYS A 289 -8.84 -8.99 -1.06
CA CYS A 289 -8.74 -7.55 -1.30
C CYS A 289 -7.83 -7.27 -2.51
N ASP A 290 -8.33 -6.47 -3.46
CA ASP A 290 -7.50 -5.89 -4.51
C ASP A 290 -6.81 -4.64 -3.99
N PHE A 291 -5.49 -4.66 -3.99
CA PHE A 291 -4.64 -3.51 -3.71
C PHE A 291 -4.36 -2.75 -5.01
N LEU A 292 -5.07 -1.64 -5.20
CA LEU A 292 -5.00 -0.82 -6.40
C LEU A 292 -4.09 0.39 -6.16
N GLU A 293 -3.01 0.46 -6.94
CA GLU A 293 -2.13 1.62 -6.98
C GLU A 293 -2.29 2.36 -8.29
N THR A 294 -2.42 3.68 -8.20
CA THR A 294 -2.56 4.56 -9.36
C THR A 294 -1.64 5.74 -9.22
N LYS A 295 -0.94 6.10 -10.31
CA LYS A 295 -0.10 7.28 -10.40
C LYS A 295 -0.69 8.23 -11.43
N PHE A 296 -1.23 9.34 -10.96
CA PHE A 296 -1.77 10.39 -11.81
C PHE A 296 -0.76 11.51 -11.99
N VAL A 297 -0.75 12.12 -13.17
CA VAL A 297 0.00 13.35 -13.46
C VAL A 297 -0.96 14.40 -14.00
N GLU A 298 -0.73 15.65 -13.64
CA GLU A 298 -1.56 16.77 -14.10
C GLU A 298 -0.84 17.55 -15.20
N TYR A 299 -1.50 17.76 -16.34
CA TYR A 299 -1.02 18.69 -17.35
C TYR A 299 -1.12 20.13 -16.83
N VAL A 300 -0.22 20.98 -17.30
CA VAL A 300 -0.16 22.39 -16.88
C VAL A 300 -1.40 23.17 -17.33
N ASP A 301 -1.95 22.84 -18.50
CA ASP A 301 -3.12 23.49 -19.10
C ASP A 301 -3.79 22.60 -20.16
N ARG A 302 -4.85 23.14 -20.79
CA ARG A 302 -5.61 22.48 -21.86
C ARG A 302 -4.76 22.26 -23.11
N ASP A 303 -3.83 23.15 -23.43
CA ASP A 303 -3.02 23.05 -24.64
C ASP A 303 -2.04 21.88 -24.52
N ALA A 304 -1.37 21.72 -23.37
CA ALA A 304 -0.54 20.57 -23.07
C ALA A 304 -1.35 19.26 -23.08
N PHE A 305 -2.56 19.27 -22.52
CA PHE A 305 -3.48 18.13 -22.59
C PHE A 305 -3.79 17.76 -24.04
N ASN A 306 -4.21 18.71 -24.87
CA ASN A 306 -4.56 18.46 -26.27
C ASN A 306 -3.37 18.05 -27.14
N GLN A 307 -2.18 18.61 -26.88
CA GLN A 307 -0.96 18.27 -27.61
C GLN A 307 -0.51 16.83 -27.36
N ASP A 308 -0.82 16.27 -26.19
CA ASP A 308 -0.58 14.86 -25.86
C ASP A 308 -1.78 13.98 -26.22
N SER A 309 -2.78 14.43 -26.97
CA SER A 309 -3.93 13.60 -27.37
C SER A 309 -3.61 12.68 -28.54
N ASP A 310 -4.20 11.49 -28.51
CA ASP A 310 -4.40 10.66 -29.69
C ASP A 310 -5.28 11.39 -30.72
N GLU A 311 -5.14 11.01 -32.00
CA GLU A 311 -5.86 11.65 -33.11
C GLU A 311 -7.35 11.30 -33.13
N GLU A 312 -7.73 10.11 -32.66
CA GLU A 312 -9.10 9.61 -32.67
C GLU A 312 -9.80 9.80 -31.33
N ASP A 313 -9.07 9.69 -30.21
CA ASP A 313 -9.61 9.84 -28.86
C ASP A 313 -8.83 10.85 -28.01
N VAL A 314 -9.47 11.99 -27.71
CA VAL A 314 -8.88 13.05 -26.88
C VAL A 314 -8.69 12.64 -25.41
N CYS A 315 -9.28 11.53 -24.97
CA CYS A 315 -9.11 10.96 -23.65
C CYS A 315 -8.00 9.89 -23.59
N ILE A 316 -7.28 9.68 -24.69
CA ILE A 316 -6.10 8.83 -24.76
C ILE A 316 -4.88 9.68 -25.08
N SER A 317 -3.75 9.36 -24.45
CA SER A 317 -2.49 10.02 -24.72
C SER A 317 -1.85 9.50 -26.01
N LYS A 318 -0.84 10.20 -26.54
CA LYS A 318 -0.03 9.70 -27.66
C LYS A 318 0.67 8.37 -27.40
N ASN A 319 0.85 8.00 -26.14
CA ASN A 319 1.45 6.74 -25.72
C ASN A 319 0.41 5.68 -25.31
N GLY A 320 -0.89 5.95 -25.49
CA GLY A 320 -1.97 5.02 -25.15
C GLY A 320 -2.42 5.06 -23.69
N GLU A 321 -2.03 6.07 -22.92
CA GLU A 321 -2.43 6.22 -21.51
C GLU A 321 -3.79 6.90 -21.40
N ILE A 322 -4.62 6.49 -20.42
CA ILE A 322 -5.92 7.13 -20.17
C ILE A 322 -5.70 8.52 -19.57
N LYS A 323 -6.45 9.50 -20.06
CA LYS A 323 -6.45 10.87 -19.54
C LYS A 323 -7.85 11.47 -19.54
N GLY A 324 -8.04 12.54 -18.78
CA GLY A 324 -9.35 13.16 -18.65
C GLY A 324 -9.33 14.49 -17.92
N ILE A 325 -10.54 14.92 -17.55
CA ILE A 325 -10.81 16.25 -16.99
C ILE A 325 -11.58 16.11 -15.68
N ILE A 326 -11.16 16.88 -14.68
CA ILE A 326 -11.89 17.11 -13.43
C ILE A 326 -12.15 18.61 -13.33
N ILE A 327 -13.35 19.01 -12.90
CA ILE A 327 -13.67 20.40 -12.60
C ILE A 327 -13.62 20.59 -11.09
N GLN A 328 -12.80 21.53 -10.64
CA GLN A 328 -12.68 21.88 -9.23
C GLN A 328 -13.55 23.10 -8.89
N PHE A 329 -14.33 22.95 -7.82
CA PHE A 329 -15.14 23.99 -7.23
C PHE A 329 -14.80 24.19 -5.74
N ILE A 330 -15.25 25.30 -5.17
CA ILE A 330 -15.35 25.53 -3.73
C ILE A 330 -16.84 25.63 -3.39
N THR A 331 -17.32 24.82 -2.45
CA THR A 331 -18.70 24.87 -1.97
C THR A 331 -18.98 26.16 -1.21
N LYS A 332 -20.25 26.49 -0.97
CA LYS A 332 -20.65 27.66 -0.17
C LYS A 332 -20.06 27.65 1.25
N GLU A 333 -19.76 26.47 1.80
CA GLU A 333 -19.09 26.25 3.08
C GLU A 333 -17.54 26.36 3.00
N GLY A 334 -16.99 26.69 1.84
CA GLY A 334 -15.54 26.82 1.65
C GLY A 334 -14.79 25.51 1.46
N LYS A 335 -15.48 24.39 1.21
CA LYS A 335 -14.86 23.07 1.03
C LYS A 335 -14.54 22.80 -0.45
N PRO A 336 -13.43 22.15 -0.79
CA PRO A 336 -13.16 21.75 -2.18
C PRO A 336 -14.15 20.67 -2.63
N TYR A 337 -14.68 20.83 -3.83
CA TYR A 337 -15.56 19.86 -4.51
C TYR A 337 -14.99 19.54 -5.89
N TYR A 338 -15.12 18.28 -6.33
CA TYR A 338 -14.58 17.79 -7.59
C TYR A 338 -15.67 17.09 -8.38
N GLU A 339 -15.88 17.54 -9.61
CA GLU A 339 -16.74 16.84 -10.57
C GLU A 339 -15.85 16.11 -11.59
N TYR A 340 -16.10 14.82 -11.77
CA TYR A 340 -15.28 13.94 -12.61
C TYR A 340 -15.98 13.68 -13.94
N LYS A 341 -15.27 13.89 -15.04
CA LYS A 341 -15.78 13.52 -16.37
C LYS A 341 -15.92 12.00 -16.45
N SER A 342 -17.05 11.52 -16.99
CA SER A 342 -17.21 10.10 -17.33
C SER A 342 -16.11 9.61 -18.29
N LEU A 343 -15.64 8.38 -18.10
CA LEU A 343 -14.63 7.76 -18.97
C LEU A 343 -15.19 7.49 -20.38
N ASP A 344 -16.49 7.20 -20.50
CA ASP A 344 -17.16 6.91 -21.78
C ASP A 344 -17.33 8.15 -22.67
N LEU A 345 -17.18 9.34 -22.10
CA LEU A 345 -17.35 10.60 -22.83
C LEU A 345 -16.06 10.96 -23.57
N ILE A 346 -15.92 10.44 -24.80
CA ILE A 346 -14.70 10.58 -25.63
C ILE A 346 -14.83 11.68 -26.70
N ASN A 347 -16.05 12.06 -27.10
CA ASN A 347 -16.25 13.02 -28.18
C ASN A 347 -15.97 14.45 -27.71
N LYS A 348 -15.08 15.16 -28.40
CA LYS A 348 -14.68 16.53 -28.05
C LYS A 348 -15.85 17.51 -27.87
N ASN A 349 -16.83 17.51 -28.77
CA ASN A 349 -17.95 18.45 -28.68
C ASN A 349 -18.84 18.12 -27.47
N GLU A 350 -19.06 16.84 -27.20
CA GLU A 350 -19.85 16.40 -26.03
C GLU A 350 -19.11 16.70 -24.71
N ILE A 351 -17.78 16.63 -24.71
CA ILE A 351 -16.94 17.06 -23.58
C ILE A 351 -17.11 18.56 -23.33
N GLU A 352 -17.01 19.40 -24.37
CA GLU A 352 -17.21 20.85 -24.25
C GLU A 352 -18.63 21.18 -23.73
N GLU A 353 -19.65 20.50 -24.24
CA GLU A 353 -21.02 20.63 -23.72
C GLU A 353 -21.15 20.21 -22.25
N TRP A 354 -20.48 19.13 -21.85
CA TRP A 354 -20.47 18.67 -20.46
C TRP A 354 -19.80 19.69 -19.54
N GLU A 355 -18.68 20.29 -19.96
CA GLU A 355 -17.98 21.33 -19.21
C GLU A 355 -18.91 22.54 -18.96
N GLU A 356 -19.57 23.03 -20.02
CA GLU A 356 -20.48 24.17 -19.92
C GLU A 356 -21.68 23.87 -19.02
N LYS A 357 -22.33 22.71 -19.20
CA LYS A 357 -23.49 22.30 -18.39
C LYS A 357 -23.12 22.13 -16.92
N THR A 358 -21.95 21.55 -16.64
CA THR A 358 -21.46 21.31 -15.27
C THR A 358 -21.16 22.62 -14.56
N LEU A 359 -20.49 23.57 -15.24
CA LEU A 359 -20.23 24.91 -14.69
C LEU A 359 -21.55 25.63 -14.37
N GLN A 360 -22.49 25.67 -15.33
CA GLN A 360 -23.79 26.32 -15.14
C GLN A 360 -24.59 25.70 -13.99
N TYR A 361 -24.57 24.37 -13.87
CA TYR A 361 -25.29 23.66 -12.82
C TYR A 361 -24.77 24.00 -11.42
N TYR A 362 -23.47 23.88 -11.19
CA TYR A 362 -22.89 24.13 -9.85
C TYR A 362 -22.76 25.61 -9.50
N GLN A 363 -22.69 26.51 -10.48
CA GLN A 363 -22.73 27.95 -10.25
C GLN A 363 -24.17 28.50 -10.16
N SER A 364 -25.19 27.67 -10.34
CA SER A 364 -26.58 28.08 -10.17
C SER A 364 -26.88 28.50 -8.73
N GLU A 365 -27.95 29.27 -8.53
CA GLU A 365 -28.40 29.75 -7.22
C GLU A 365 -28.63 28.61 -6.20
N GLU A 366 -28.94 27.39 -6.67
CA GLU A 366 -29.19 26.25 -5.79
C GLU A 366 -27.92 25.78 -5.07
N TYR A 367 -26.80 25.67 -5.80
CA TYR A 367 -25.53 25.18 -5.27
C TYR A 367 -24.63 26.33 -4.83
N ASN A 368 -24.56 27.40 -5.63
CA ASN A 368 -23.74 28.59 -5.42
C ASN A 368 -22.25 28.24 -5.19
N TYR A 369 -21.72 27.32 -5.99
CA TYR A 369 -20.31 26.94 -5.90
C TYR A 369 -19.44 27.90 -6.71
N THR A 370 -18.22 28.13 -6.23
CA THR A 370 -17.24 28.96 -6.94
C THR A 370 -16.31 28.07 -7.76
N TYR A 371 -16.31 28.23 -9.08
CA TYR A 371 -15.34 27.56 -9.97
C TYR A 371 -13.91 27.98 -9.62
N VAL A 372 -13.00 27.00 -9.58
CA VAL A 372 -11.57 27.22 -9.32
C VAL A 372 -10.76 27.03 -10.60
N LYS A 373 -10.75 25.80 -11.13
CA LYS A 373 -9.98 25.44 -12.31
C LYS A 373 -10.44 24.11 -12.91
N PHE A 374 -10.11 23.90 -14.17
CA PHE A 374 -10.01 22.58 -14.75
C PHE A 374 -8.71 21.89 -14.33
N ILE A 375 -8.79 20.59 -14.15
CA ILE A 375 -7.66 19.71 -13.83
C ILE A 375 -7.62 18.67 -14.94
N TYR A 376 -6.56 18.74 -15.74
CA TYR A 376 -6.31 17.82 -16.83
C TYR A 376 -5.35 16.76 -16.32
N TRP A 377 -5.81 15.51 -16.20
CA TRP A 377 -5.03 14.43 -15.60
C TRP A 377 -4.70 13.36 -16.64
N LYS A 378 -3.61 12.63 -16.41
CA LYS A 378 -3.23 11.40 -17.11
C LYS A 378 -2.88 10.32 -16.08
N LEU A 379 -3.30 9.08 -16.35
CA LEU A 379 -2.91 7.91 -15.59
C LEU A 379 -1.59 7.38 -16.15
N GLU A 380 -0.48 7.66 -15.46
CA GLU A 380 0.86 7.23 -15.87
C GLU A 380 1.09 5.75 -15.56
N GLU A 381 0.60 5.28 -14.43
CA GLU A 381 0.83 3.92 -13.97
C GLU A 381 -0.35 3.40 -13.15
N ILE A 382 -0.65 2.11 -13.33
CA ILE A 382 -1.69 1.40 -12.58
C ILE A 382 -1.20 -0.02 -12.27
N SER A 383 -1.24 -0.39 -10.99
CA SER A 383 -0.98 -1.76 -10.54
C SER A 383 -2.13 -2.24 -9.68
N CYS A 384 -2.45 -3.54 -9.78
CA CYS A 384 -3.52 -4.16 -9.00
C CYS A 384 -3.01 -5.53 -8.54
N ALA A 385 -2.69 -5.65 -7.26
CA ALA A 385 -2.24 -6.89 -6.64
C ALA A 385 -3.36 -7.51 -5.82
N LEU A 386 -3.50 -8.83 -5.86
CA LEU A 386 -4.46 -9.54 -5.00
C LEU A 386 -3.81 -9.83 -3.65
N VAL A 387 -4.50 -9.50 -2.57
CA VAL A 387 -4.11 -9.83 -1.19
C VAL A 387 -5.18 -10.71 -0.59
N LEU A 388 -4.76 -11.86 -0.05
CA LEU A 388 -5.65 -12.83 0.59
C LEU A 388 -5.59 -12.67 2.11
N ARG A 389 -6.71 -12.95 2.78
CA ARG A 389 -6.80 -12.91 4.24
C ARG A 389 -5.94 -14.00 4.87
N ASN A 390 -4.97 -13.59 5.66
CA ASN A 390 -4.14 -14.46 6.47
C ASN A 390 -4.72 -14.57 7.90
N LYS A 391 -5.54 -15.60 8.10
CA LYS A 391 -6.22 -15.85 9.39
C LYS A 391 -5.24 -16.22 10.49
N LYS A 392 -4.19 -16.99 10.18
CA LYS A 392 -3.14 -17.37 11.15
C LYS A 392 -2.44 -16.13 11.68
N TRP A 393 -1.97 -15.25 10.78
CA TRP A 393 -1.35 -13.98 11.15
C TRP A 393 -2.25 -13.17 12.09
N PHE A 394 -3.54 -13.01 11.77
CA PHE A 394 -4.43 -12.24 12.64
C PHE A 394 -4.58 -12.87 14.04
N GLN A 395 -4.75 -14.20 14.13
CA GLN A 395 -4.87 -14.90 15.41
C GLN A 395 -3.60 -14.79 16.27
N ASP A 396 -2.44 -14.90 15.65
CA ASP A 396 -1.16 -14.83 16.36
C ASP A 396 -0.85 -13.41 16.85
N ASN A 397 -1.40 -12.38 16.19
CA ASN A 397 -1.04 -10.98 16.41
C ASN A 397 -2.10 -10.13 17.12
N ILE A 398 -3.36 -10.57 17.23
CA ILE A 398 -4.43 -9.79 17.87
C ILE A 398 -4.13 -9.43 19.32
N GLY A 399 -3.41 -10.30 20.04
CA GLY A 399 -3.01 -10.07 21.43
C GLY A 399 -2.16 -8.80 21.61
N GLN A 400 -1.29 -8.49 20.65
CA GLN A 400 -0.47 -7.27 20.69
C GLN A 400 -1.32 -6.01 20.54
N ILE A 401 -2.29 -6.01 19.62
CA ILE A 401 -3.20 -4.87 19.44
C ILE A 401 -4.09 -4.70 20.68
N GLN A 402 -4.57 -5.80 21.26
CA GLN A 402 -5.37 -5.78 22.49
C GLN A 402 -4.59 -5.21 23.68
N ASN A 403 -3.29 -5.53 23.80
CA ASN A 403 -2.43 -4.97 24.83
C ASN A 403 -2.32 -3.43 24.70
N ILE A 404 -2.07 -2.93 23.48
CA ILE A 404 -2.04 -1.48 23.21
C ILE A 404 -3.38 -0.83 23.56
N TRP A 405 -4.50 -1.45 23.18
CA TRP A 405 -5.83 -0.93 23.53
C TRP A 405 -6.06 -0.87 25.04
N SER A 406 -5.65 -1.91 25.78
CA SER A 406 -5.76 -1.95 27.24
C SER A 406 -4.96 -0.82 27.91
N ILE A 407 -3.80 -0.46 27.34
CA ILE A 407 -3.01 0.70 27.78
C ILE A 407 -3.77 2.00 27.50
N ILE A 408 -4.35 2.15 26.30
CA ILE A 408 -5.17 3.32 25.94
C ILE A 408 -6.32 3.50 26.91
N GLU A 409 -7.11 2.46 27.19
CA GLU A 409 -8.26 2.53 28.11
C GLU A 409 -7.84 2.97 29.51
N LYS A 410 -6.68 2.51 29.98
CA LYS A 410 -6.13 2.89 31.28
C LYS A 410 -5.61 4.33 31.29
N GLU A 411 -4.76 4.70 30.35
CA GLU A 411 -4.06 5.99 30.34
C GLU A 411 -4.98 7.15 29.95
N ARG A 412 -6.02 6.89 29.14
CA ARG A 412 -7.05 7.89 28.77
C ARG A 412 -7.79 8.47 29.98
N ASN A 413 -7.85 7.72 31.09
CA ASN A 413 -8.54 8.12 32.32
C ASN A 413 -7.61 8.64 33.43
N ILE A 414 -6.30 8.67 33.19
CA ILE A 414 -5.30 9.07 34.20
C ILE A 414 -4.45 10.20 33.62
N ASP A 415 -3.21 9.92 33.21
CA ASP A 415 -2.29 10.85 32.61
C ASP A 415 -1.48 10.13 31.52
N HIS A 416 -1.52 10.68 30.31
CA HIS A 416 -0.80 10.19 29.13
C HIS A 416 0.28 11.18 28.66
N SER A 417 0.57 12.24 29.43
CA SER A 417 1.55 13.28 29.06
C SER A 417 2.97 12.72 28.84
N HIS A 418 3.33 11.66 29.56
CA HIS A 418 4.61 10.96 29.43
C HIS A 418 4.80 10.26 28.07
N ARG A 419 3.71 10.03 27.31
CA ARG A 419 3.75 9.48 25.94
C ARG A 419 3.87 10.57 24.86
N ALA A 420 3.82 11.86 25.25
CA ALA A 420 3.80 12.96 24.30
C ALA A 420 5.09 13.03 23.46
N PRO A 421 5.03 13.47 22.19
CA PRO A 421 6.21 13.65 21.37
C PRO A 421 7.22 14.60 22.04
N ASN A 422 8.47 14.16 22.14
CA ASN A 422 9.54 15.02 22.65
C ASN A 422 9.66 16.26 21.77
N LYS A 423 9.39 17.44 22.33
CA LYS A 423 9.62 18.71 21.63
C LYS A 423 11.10 18.80 21.30
N ARG A 424 11.46 18.86 20.01
CA ARG A 424 12.82 19.21 19.60
C ARG A 424 13.15 20.58 20.18
N VAL A 425 14.05 20.64 21.16
CA VAL A 425 14.68 21.88 21.57
C VAL A 425 15.45 22.37 20.35
N LYS A 426 14.97 23.43 19.69
CA LYS A 426 15.81 24.13 18.71
C LYS A 426 17.07 24.55 19.47
N LYS A 427 18.21 23.93 19.18
CA LYS A 427 19.50 24.49 19.58
C LYS A 427 19.53 25.90 19.02
N GLN A 428 19.43 26.90 19.89
CA GLN A 428 19.90 28.23 19.54
C GLN A 428 21.39 28.03 19.27
N THR A 429 21.78 28.05 18.00
CA THR A 429 23.19 28.26 17.67
C THR A 429 23.50 29.67 18.18
N GLU A 430 24.13 29.75 19.34
CA GLU A 430 24.87 30.95 19.71
C GLU A 430 25.90 31.15 18.60
N ILE A 431 25.70 32.17 17.79
CA ILE A 431 26.70 32.63 16.84
C ILE A 431 27.76 33.32 17.70
N GLU A 432 28.76 32.56 18.15
CA GLU A 432 29.99 33.18 18.63
C GLU A 432 30.69 33.86 17.43
N PRO A 433 31.07 35.14 17.55
CA PRO A 433 31.81 35.81 16.49
C PRO A 433 33.27 35.33 16.48
N ASN A 434 33.68 34.85 15.31
CA ASN A 434 35.05 34.60 14.84
C ASN A 434 35.76 33.34 15.32
N HIS A 435 35.87 32.37 14.41
CA HIS A 435 37.19 31.98 13.91
C HIS A 435 37.10 31.58 12.43
N ILE A 436 37.89 32.26 11.61
CA ILE A 436 38.09 32.00 10.19
C ILE A 436 38.72 30.61 10.03
N PHE A 437 37.98 29.64 9.48
CA PHE A 437 38.54 28.53 8.72
C PHE A 437 37.55 28.14 7.61
N LYS A 438 37.96 28.35 6.36
CA LYS A 438 37.27 27.84 5.15
C LYS A 438 37.52 26.33 5.00
N PRO A 439 36.51 25.58 4.57
CA PRO A 439 36.63 24.77 3.34
C PRO A 439 35.39 24.95 2.44
N ILE A 440 35.53 25.44 1.20
CA ILE A 440 35.60 24.67 -0.07
C ILE A 440 34.45 23.67 -0.24
N LEU A 441 33.28 24.13 -0.72
CA LEU A 441 32.67 23.78 -2.04
C LEU A 441 31.24 24.34 -2.12
N ASN A 442 31.01 25.15 -3.16
CA ASN A 442 29.74 25.80 -3.48
C ASN A 442 28.77 24.78 -4.13
N VAL A 443 27.54 24.70 -3.62
CA VAL A 443 26.38 24.30 -4.45
C VAL A 443 25.49 25.53 -4.60
N ILE A 444 25.51 26.08 -5.80
CA ILE A 444 24.77 27.27 -6.22
C ILE A 444 23.30 26.86 -6.38
N LYS A 445 22.40 27.40 -5.54
CA LYS A 445 20.97 27.46 -5.87
C LYS A 445 20.72 28.73 -6.69
N ILE A 446 20.61 28.56 -8.00
CA ILE A 446 20.19 29.63 -8.91
C ILE A 446 18.70 29.88 -8.65
N ARG A 447 18.37 31.07 -8.13
CA ARG A 447 17.06 31.70 -8.32
C ARG A 447 17.16 32.52 -9.60
N THR A 448 16.35 32.19 -10.60
CA THR A 448 16.04 33.11 -11.69
C THR A 448 14.72 33.80 -11.37
N GLU A 449 14.81 35.05 -10.91
CA GLU A 449 13.75 36.04 -11.10
C GLU A 449 14.04 36.77 -12.42
N SER A 450 13.01 37.05 -13.20
CA SER A 450 12.94 38.20 -14.11
C SER A 450 11.46 38.61 -14.17
N PHE A 451 11.01 39.67 -13.48
CA PHE A 451 11.16 41.11 -13.76
C PHE A 451 10.66 41.51 -15.17
N ASP A 452 9.58 42.29 -15.25
CA ASP A 452 9.63 43.76 -15.43
C ASP A 452 8.20 44.34 -15.43
N GLU A 453 7.89 45.20 -14.46
CA GLU A 453 7.79 46.67 -14.60
C GLU A 453 6.56 47.15 -15.38
N THR A 454 5.68 47.93 -14.75
CA THR A 454 5.71 49.41 -14.89
C THR A 454 4.63 50.13 -14.09
N ASN A 455 5.09 51.21 -13.43
CA ASN A 455 4.46 52.51 -13.18
C ASN A 455 3.20 52.57 -12.28
N ALA A 456 3.33 53.04 -11.04
CA ALA A 456 3.53 54.43 -10.61
C ALA A 456 2.31 55.34 -10.85
N ILE A 457 1.78 55.90 -9.76
CA ILE A 457 1.79 57.35 -9.45
C ILE A 457 0.70 57.68 -8.40
N MET A 458 1.17 58.25 -7.29
CA MET A 458 0.59 59.29 -6.41
C MET A 458 -0.90 59.16 -6.02
N LYS A 459 -1.26 59.25 -4.74
CA LYS A 459 -0.82 60.22 -3.74
C LYS A 459 -1.29 59.79 -2.35
#